data_AF-A0A6P6S3A6-F1
#
_entry.id   AF-A0A6P6S3A6-F1
#
_cell.length_a   1.000
_cell.length_b   1.000
_cell.length_c   1.000
_cell.angle_alpha   90.00
_cell.angle_beta   90.00
_cell.angle_gamma   90.00
#
_symmetry.space_group_name_H-M   'P 1'
#
loop_
_entity.id
_entity.type
_entity.pdbx_description
1 polymer ?
#
loop_
_entity_poly.entity_id
_entity_poly.type
_entity_poly.pdbx_seq_one_letter_code
_entity_poly.pdbx_strand_id
1 'polypeptide(L)'
;MAPFAKGFVRPRSRKMRALISVGESVAPPDPRRRPLPSLLDPPPFAAPLKKGIPQLELQFDTLNTIVTGFRKYQPPPEKLPPLRREYTEKNFNELFAKCRFELHGSFPYNGDKLRDEILRIAKDLHIVGWVKCRSNFASGHLQGDTFALSYFRRWLDRHAPYAIDSTNFFDEAIGLQALDYQQIAAVNDYRSPAKKKLHMLMAAEKQKALKLERDSQQRAAAYQRYIDECCVRNY
;
A
#
# COMPACT_ATOMS: atom_id res chain seq x y z
N MET A 1 -58.59 -6.66 -17.47
CA MET A 1 -58.74 -5.20 -17.36
C MET A 1 -58.03 -4.73 -16.09
N ALA A 2 -57.25 -3.64 -16.19
CA ALA A 2 -56.53 -2.98 -15.09
C ALA A 2 -57.50 -2.39 -14.03
N PRO A 3 -57.02 -1.69 -12.98
CA PRO A 3 -55.96 -1.96 -12.00
C PRO A 3 -56.49 -1.87 -10.55
N PHE A 4 -55.77 -2.45 -9.57
CA PHE A 4 -56.09 -2.25 -8.14
C PHE A 4 -55.57 -0.89 -7.65
N ALA A 5 -56.49 -0.06 -7.15
CA ALA A 5 -56.22 1.21 -6.50
C ALA A 5 -55.57 1.01 -5.13
N LYS A 6 -54.44 1.68 -4.88
CA LYS A 6 -53.80 1.80 -3.56
C LYS A 6 -54.50 2.90 -2.76
N GLY A 7 -55.35 2.52 -1.81
CA GLY A 7 -55.69 3.25 -0.58
C GLY A 7 -55.51 2.28 0.59
N PHE A 8 -55.09 2.61 1.80
CA PHE A 8 -55.26 3.83 2.60
C PHE A 8 -54.02 4.04 3.48
N VAL A 9 -53.59 5.31 3.61
CA VAL A 9 -52.53 5.74 4.54
C VAL A 9 -53.16 6.00 5.91
N ARG A 10 -52.62 5.39 6.97
CA ARG A 10 -53.03 5.66 8.36
C ARG A 10 -52.60 7.07 8.80
N PRO A 11 -53.39 7.78 9.62
CA PRO A 11 -53.08 9.15 10.01
C PRO A 11 -51.92 9.17 11.02
N ARG A 12 -50.84 9.89 10.73
CA ARG A 12 -49.81 10.23 11.72
C ARG A 12 -50.16 11.56 12.37
N SER A 13 -50.14 11.54 13.70
CA SER A 13 -50.56 12.60 14.59
C SER A 13 -49.90 13.94 14.29
N ARG A 14 -50.75 14.97 14.33
CA ARG A 14 -50.49 16.40 14.32
C ARG A 14 -49.48 16.78 15.41
N LYS A 15 -48.22 17.01 15.02
CA LYS A 15 -47.34 17.96 15.71
C LYS A 15 -46.90 18.99 14.67
N MET A 16 -47.72 20.03 14.52
CA MET A 16 -47.33 21.24 13.81
C MET A 16 -46.18 21.88 14.58
N ARG A 17 -44.95 21.72 14.11
CA ARG A 17 -43.96 22.78 14.27
C ARG A 17 -44.15 23.67 13.06
N ALA A 18 -44.83 24.80 13.26
CA ALA A 18 -44.82 25.88 12.29
C ALA A 18 -43.37 26.37 12.19
N LEU A 19 -42.61 25.81 11.26
CA LEU A 19 -41.43 26.48 10.73
C LEU A 19 -41.99 27.63 9.90
N ILE A 20 -42.08 28.80 10.52
CA ILE A 20 -42.23 30.05 9.78
C ILE A 20 -40.92 30.19 9.01
N SER A 21 -40.85 29.60 7.81
CA SER A 21 -39.86 29.99 6.84
C SER A 21 -40.26 31.37 6.35
N VAL A 22 -39.75 32.42 7.01
CA VAL A 22 -39.67 33.74 6.39
C VAL A 22 -38.63 33.61 5.28
N GLY A 23 -39.04 32.99 4.17
CA GLY A 23 -38.30 33.02 2.92
C GLY A 23 -38.56 34.37 2.31
N GLU A 24 -37.90 35.41 2.79
CA GLU A 24 -37.63 36.55 1.91
C GLU A 24 -36.83 35.98 0.74
N SER A 25 -37.42 35.99 -0.45
CA SER A 25 -36.67 35.76 -1.67
C SER A 25 -35.63 36.87 -1.75
N VAL A 26 -34.40 36.58 -1.30
CA VAL A 26 -33.26 37.47 -1.49
C VAL A 26 -32.95 37.47 -2.98
N ALA A 27 -33.67 38.31 -3.73
CA ALA A 27 -33.23 38.67 -5.06
C ALA A 27 -31.83 39.28 -4.93
N PRO A 28 -30.89 38.97 -5.84
CA PRO A 28 -29.58 39.58 -5.82
C PRO A 28 -29.75 41.11 -5.80
N PRO A 29 -29.04 41.84 -4.91
CA PRO A 29 -29.25 43.26 -4.71
C PRO A 29 -28.97 44.02 -6.02
N ASP A 30 -29.86 44.97 -6.33
CA ASP A 30 -29.81 45.75 -7.57
C ASP A 30 -28.43 46.46 -7.70
N PRO A 31 -27.62 46.13 -8.74
CA PRO A 31 -26.26 46.64 -8.88
C PRO A 31 -26.19 48.16 -9.04
N ARG A 32 -27.30 48.82 -9.40
CA ARG A 32 -27.41 50.28 -9.52
C ARG A 32 -27.46 50.99 -8.18
N ARG A 33 -27.75 50.27 -7.09
CA ARG A 33 -27.78 50.82 -5.73
C ARG A 33 -26.44 50.68 -4.99
N ARG A 34 -25.38 50.24 -5.68
CA ARG A 34 -24.04 50.16 -5.09
C ARG A 34 -23.53 51.58 -4.82
N PRO A 35 -22.98 51.87 -3.63
CA PRO A 35 -22.29 53.13 -3.39
C PRO A 35 -21.09 53.25 -4.35
N LEU A 36 -20.80 54.47 -4.78
CA LEU A 36 -19.64 54.77 -5.62
C LEU A 36 -18.35 54.32 -4.90
N PRO A 37 -17.37 53.74 -5.62
CA PRO A 37 -16.14 53.25 -5.01
C PRO A 37 -15.40 54.39 -4.31
N SER A 38 -15.20 54.27 -3.00
CA SER A 38 -14.39 55.19 -2.21
C SER A 38 -12.90 54.83 -2.35
N LEU A 39 -12.00 55.79 -2.17
CA LEU A 39 -10.54 55.59 -2.22
C LEU A 39 -10.00 54.61 -1.15
N LEU A 40 -10.82 54.25 -0.17
CA LEU A 40 -10.49 53.28 0.87
C LEU A 40 -11.37 52.05 0.69
N ASP A 41 -10.74 50.87 0.65
CA ASP A 41 -11.47 49.61 0.63
C ASP A 41 -12.28 49.47 1.93
N PRO A 42 -13.59 49.14 1.85
CA PRO A 42 -14.36 48.90 3.05
C PRO A 42 -13.74 47.72 3.82
N PRO A 43 -13.63 47.80 5.16
CA PRO A 43 -13.08 46.71 5.95
C PRO A 43 -13.88 45.43 5.69
N PRO A 44 -13.23 44.26 5.67
CA PRO A 44 -13.90 43.01 5.35
C PRO A 44 -15.06 42.78 6.32
N PHE A 45 -16.27 42.71 5.78
CA PHE A 45 -17.51 42.54 6.54
C PHE A 45 -17.57 41.20 7.33
N ALA A 46 -16.70 40.24 7.00
CA ALA A 46 -16.60 38.97 7.71
C ALA A 46 -15.12 38.60 7.93
N ALA A 47 -14.82 38.09 9.12
CA ALA A 47 -13.51 37.51 9.41
C ALA A 47 -13.25 36.30 8.49
N PRO A 48 -12.07 36.15 7.87
CA PRO A 48 -11.76 35.01 7.03
C PRO A 48 -11.69 33.73 7.88
N LEU A 49 -12.79 32.99 7.93
CA LEU A 49 -12.84 31.66 8.52
C LEU A 49 -12.00 30.70 7.64
N LYS A 50 -10.79 30.33 8.10
CA LYS A 50 -10.00 29.24 7.51
C LYS A 50 -10.75 27.92 7.73
N LYS A 51 -11.62 27.54 6.79
CA LYS A 51 -12.36 26.27 6.84
C LYS A 51 -11.39 25.10 6.66
N GLY A 52 -11.02 24.43 7.76
CA GLY A 52 -10.48 23.06 7.70
C GLY A 52 -11.60 22.05 7.40
N ILE A 53 -11.22 20.84 6.97
CA ILE A 53 -12.14 19.72 6.73
C ILE A 53 -12.56 19.12 8.09
N PRO A 54 -13.87 18.90 8.35
CA PRO A 54 -14.30 18.26 9.60
C PRO A 54 -13.90 16.78 9.63
N GLN A 55 -13.29 16.33 10.74
CA GLN A 55 -13.06 14.91 11.00
C GLN A 55 -14.38 14.24 11.38
N LEU A 56 -14.90 13.36 10.52
CA LEU A 56 -16.17 12.65 10.72
C LEU A 56 -16.02 11.26 11.36
N GLU A 57 -14.79 10.80 11.58
CA GLU A 57 -14.50 9.42 12.01
C GLU A 57 -14.45 9.22 13.53
N LEU A 58 -14.41 10.31 14.31
CA LEU A 58 -14.46 10.21 15.77
C LEU A 58 -15.90 9.94 16.22
N GLN A 59 -16.18 8.69 16.58
CA GLN A 59 -17.41 8.32 17.26
C GLN A 59 -17.57 9.15 18.54
N PHE A 60 -18.74 9.77 18.66
CA PHE A 60 -19.11 10.55 19.83
C PHE A 60 -19.36 9.59 21.00
N ASP A 61 -18.44 9.55 21.96
CA ASP A 61 -18.61 8.80 23.20
C ASP A 61 -19.62 9.54 24.10
N THR A 62 -20.81 8.96 24.28
CA THR A 62 -21.93 9.57 25.00
C THR A 62 -21.72 9.64 26.51
N LEU A 63 -20.65 9.04 27.05
CA LEU A 63 -20.38 8.95 28.49
C LEU A 63 -19.31 9.93 28.99
N ASN A 64 -18.66 10.71 28.12
CA ASN A 64 -17.66 11.70 28.55
C ASN A 64 -18.33 13.04 28.94
N THR A 65 -18.15 13.43 30.20
CA THR A 65 -18.72 14.64 30.83
C THR A 65 -18.03 15.96 30.43
N ILE A 66 -16.94 15.90 29.66
CA ILE A 66 -16.24 17.09 29.18
C ILE A 66 -16.65 17.32 27.73
N VAL A 67 -17.52 18.30 27.51
CA VAL A 67 -17.87 18.79 26.18
C VAL A 67 -16.62 19.45 25.58
N THR A 68 -15.81 18.69 24.82
CA THR A 68 -14.78 19.27 23.94
C THR A 68 -15.45 19.83 22.70
N GLY A 69 -16.28 20.85 22.90
CA GLY A 69 -17.04 21.55 21.88
C GLY A 69 -16.17 22.52 21.11
N PHE A 70 -15.10 22.06 20.47
CA PHE A 70 -14.51 22.77 19.35
C PHE A 70 -14.07 21.74 18.33
N ARG A 71 -14.65 21.83 17.13
CA ARG A 71 -14.19 21.12 15.94
C ARG A 71 -12.68 21.35 15.86
N LYS A 72 -11.89 20.31 16.16
CA LYS A 72 -10.45 20.34 15.91
C LYS A 72 -10.31 20.41 14.39
N TYR A 73 -10.19 21.63 13.87
CA TYR A 73 -9.93 21.86 12.46
C TYR A 73 -8.54 21.30 12.19
N GLN A 74 -8.45 20.30 11.30
CA GLN A 74 -7.15 19.99 10.73
C GLN A 74 -6.65 21.26 10.02
N PRO A 75 -5.40 21.69 10.26
CA PRO A 75 -4.82 22.75 9.46
C PRO A 75 -4.96 22.36 7.97
N PRO A 76 -5.16 23.35 7.07
CA PRO A 76 -5.13 23.08 5.64
C PRO A 76 -3.87 22.26 5.33
N PRO A 77 -3.95 21.20 4.51
CA PRO A 77 -2.78 20.43 4.15
C PRO A 77 -1.71 21.40 3.66
N GLU A 78 -0.54 21.36 4.27
CA GLU A 78 0.57 22.23 3.87
C GLU A 78 0.79 22.01 2.37
N LYS A 79 0.83 23.12 1.62
CA LYS A 79 1.12 23.03 0.19
C LYS A 79 2.49 22.40 0.07
N LEU A 80 2.53 21.18 -0.46
CA LEU A 80 3.78 20.53 -0.81
C LEU A 80 4.59 21.51 -1.66
N PRO A 81 5.90 21.65 -1.41
CA PRO A 81 6.75 22.49 -2.24
C PRO A 81 6.56 22.08 -3.71
N PRO A 82 6.63 23.02 -4.66
CA PRO A 82 6.51 22.66 -6.06
C PRO A 82 7.58 21.63 -6.42
N LEU A 83 7.17 20.59 -7.16
CA LEU A 83 8.11 19.61 -7.71
C LEU A 83 9.16 20.38 -8.52
N ARG A 84 10.44 20.28 -8.12
CA ARG A 84 11.55 20.83 -8.92
C ARG A 84 11.49 20.15 -10.29
N ARG A 85 11.59 20.92 -11.37
CA ARG A 85 11.58 20.39 -12.76
C ARG A 85 12.89 20.66 -13.51
N GLU A 86 13.75 21.48 -12.92
CA GLU A 86 15.04 21.88 -13.48
C GLU A 86 16.11 20.90 -12.99
N TYR A 87 16.19 19.74 -13.64
CA TYR A 87 17.21 18.75 -13.37
C TYR A 87 18.37 18.93 -14.34
N THR A 88 19.55 19.21 -13.81
CA THR A 88 20.82 19.31 -14.56
C THR A 88 21.74 18.17 -14.12
N GLU A 89 22.71 17.77 -14.94
CA GLU A 89 23.70 16.71 -14.64
C GLU A 89 24.34 16.84 -13.24
N LYS A 90 24.48 18.07 -12.73
CA LYS A 90 25.05 18.37 -11.41
C LYS A 90 24.08 18.20 -10.23
N ASN A 91 22.77 18.16 -10.49
CA ASN A 91 21.70 18.16 -9.47
C ASN A 91 20.90 16.84 -9.41
N PHE A 92 21.20 15.85 -10.26
CA PHE A 92 20.52 14.54 -10.23
C PHE A 92 20.73 13.79 -8.91
N ASN A 93 21.77 14.12 -8.16
CA ASN A 93 22.07 13.54 -6.84
C ASN A 93 20.98 13.86 -5.79
N GLU A 94 20.17 14.91 -6.02
CA GLU A 94 19.06 15.27 -5.13
C GLU A 94 17.74 14.55 -5.52
N LEU A 95 17.75 13.71 -6.55
CA LEU A 95 16.56 13.05 -7.06
C LEU A 95 16.33 11.73 -6.32
N PHE A 96 15.38 11.75 -5.40
CA PHE A 96 14.88 10.55 -4.75
C PHE A 96 13.95 9.76 -5.68
N ALA A 97 14.08 8.45 -5.64
CA ALA A 97 13.17 7.53 -6.31
C ALA A 97 12.72 6.42 -5.35
N LYS A 98 11.64 5.74 -5.73
CA LYS A 98 11.19 4.50 -5.12
C LYS A 98 11.09 3.42 -6.19
N CYS A 99 11.40 2.20 -5.81
CA CYS A 99 11.16 1.03 -6.63
C CYS A 99 10.76 -0.15 -5.75
N ARG A 100 10.04 -1.09 -6.36
CA ARG A 100 9.87 -2.43 -5.82
C ARG A 100 10.71 -3.40 -6.60
N PHE A 101 11.18 -4.42 -5.91
CA PHE A 101 11.93 -5.48 -6.55
C PHE A 101 11.41 -6.85 -6.11
N GLU A 102 11.50 -7.80 -7.03
CA GLU A 102 11.25 -9.21 -6.83
C GLU A 102 12.41 -10.01 -7.43
N LEU A 103 12.97 -10.89 -6.60
CA LEU A 103 14.03 -11.83 -6.95
C LEU A 103 13.44 -13.22 -6.85
N HIS A 104 13.62 -14.02 -7.90
CA HIS A 104 13.36 -15.45 -7.87
C HIS A 104 14.68 -16.19 -7.97
N GLY A 105 14.82 -17.25 -7.18
CA GLY A 105 16.05 -18.04 -7.13
C GLY A 105 16.05 -19.00 -5.96
N SER A 106 17.16 -19.68 -5.74
CA SER A 106 17.35 -20.55 -4.58
C SER A 106 18.33 -19.93 -3.58
N PHE A 107 17.85 -19.64 -2.39
CA PHE A 107 18.59 -18.95 -1.34
C PHE A 107 18.80 -19.85 -0.11
N PRO A 108 20.06 -20.02 0.34
CA PRO A 108 20.36 -20.85 1.50
C PRO A 108 19.86 -20.21 2.80
N TYR A 109 19.62 -21.04 3.81
CA TYR A 109 19.15 -20.59 5.15
C TYR A 109 17.91 -19.70 5.08
N ASN A 110 16.90 -20.09 4.30
CA ASN A 110 15.67 -19.32 4.08
C ASN A 110 15.91 -17.86 3.61
N GLY A 111 17.05 -17.58 2.97
CA GLY A 111 17.41 -16.25 2.49
C GLY A 111 17.97 -15.32 3.55
N ASP A 112 18.34 -15.82 4.75
CA ASP A 112 18.91 -15.00 5.83
C ASP A 112 20.25 -14.35 5.40
N LYS A 113 21.13 -15.09 4.73
CA LYS A 113 22.41 -14.53 4.24
C LYS A 113 22.21 -13.42 3.22
N LEU A 114 21.33 -13.65 2.24
CA LEU A 114 20.98 -12.64 1.22
C LEU A 114 20.38 -11.40 1.86
N ARG A 115 19.48 -11.57 2.84
CA ARG A 115 18.89 -10.47 3.59
C ARG A 115 19.95 -9.62 4.27
N ASP A 116 20.88 -10.25 4.98
CA ASP A 116 21.90 -9.53 5.74
C ASP A 116 22.87 -8.78 4.82
N GLU A 117 23.20 -9.35 3.66
CA GLU A 117 23.97 -8.67 2.60
C GLU A 117 23.23 -7.49 1.99
N ILE A 118 21.95 -7.66 1.63
CA ILE A 118 21.09 -6.58 1.12
C ILE A 118 21.00 -5.45 2.15
N LEU A 119 20.81 -5.77 3.43
CA LEU A 119 20.75 -4.78 4.50
C LEU A 119 22.07 -4.04 4.66
N ARG A 120 23.22 -4.72 4.55
CA ARG A 120 24.53 -4.08 4.62
C ARG A 120 24.68 -3.06 3.49
N ILE A 121 24.40 -3.47 2.26
CA ILE A 121 24.64 -2.63 1.08
C ILE A 121 23.63 -1.50 0.99
N ALA A 122 22.38 -1.74 1.37
CA ALA A 122 21.41 -0.66 1.47
C ALA A 122 21.85 0.39 2.50
N LYS A 123 22.47 -0.01 3.63
CA LYS A 123 23.04 0.95 4.59
C LYS A 123 24.23 1.71 3.98
N ASP A 124 25.13 1.01 3.30
CA ASP A 124 26.30 1.62 2.65
C ASP A 124 25.90 2.63 1.56
N LEU A 125 24.78 2.37 0.86
CA LEU A 125 24.21 3.22 -0.19
C LEU A 125 23.16 4.21 0.33
N HIS A 126 22.92 4.28 1.64
CA HIS A 126 21.87 5.11 2.25
C HIS A 126 20.45 4.88 1.68
N ILE A 127 20.15 3.65 1.25
CA ILE A 127 18.82 3.23 0.79
C ILE A 127 17.95 2.88 2.00
N VAL A 128 16.71 3.34 1.99
CA VAL A 128 15.70 3.09 3.02
C VAL A 128 14.54 2.24 2.47
N GLY A 129 13.74 1.65 3.35
CA GLY A 129 12.58 0.85 2.95
C GLY A 129 12.48 -0.47 3.69
N TRP A 130 12.03 -1.51 3.01
CA TRP A 130 11.92 -2.83 3.62
C TRP A 130 12.25 -3.96 2.65
N VAL A 131 12.78 -5.05 3.20
CA VAL A 131 13.16 -6.24 2.45
C VAL A 131 12.67 -7.49 3.15
N LYS A 132 12.18 -8.44 2.37
CA LYS A 132 11.70 -9.74 2.80
C LYS A 132 12.39 -10.81 1.97
N CYS A 133 13.20 -11.64 2.61
CA CYS A 133 13.84 -12.78 1.96
C CYS A 133 13.19 -14.09 2.44
N ARG A 134 13.11 -15.06 1.54
CA ARG A 134 12.68 -16.44 1.75
C ARG A 134 13.62 -17.37 0.98
N SER A 135 13.41 -18.68 1.10
CA SER A 135 14.24 -19.68 0.42
C SER A 135 14.17 -19.60 -1.11
N ASN A 136 13.04 -19.15 -1.67
CA ASN A 136 12.78 -19.23 -3.12
C ASN A 136 12.56 -17.85 -3.77
N PHE A 137 12.39 -16.81 -2.95
CA PHE A 137 12.15 -15.47 -3.45
C PHE A 137 12.64 -14.44 -2.44
N ALA A 138 12.98 -13.26 -2.91
CA ALA A 138 13.14 -12.08 -2.08
C ALA A 138 12.39 -10.91 -2.72
N SER A 139 11.75 -10.10 -1.90
CA SER A 139 11.04 -8.92 -2.38
C SER A 139 11.22 -7.76 -1.44
N GLY A 140 11.10 -6.55 -1.96
CA GLY A 140 11.27 -5.35 -1.16
C GLY A 140 10.71 -4.11 -1.83
N HIS A 141 10.60 -3.07 -1.02
CA HIS A 141 10.31 -1.72 -1.45
C HIS A 141 11.45 -0.85 -0.97
N LEU A 142 12.14 -0.21 -1.91
CA LEU A 142 13.33 0.57 -1.68
C LEU A 142 13.08 2.01 -2.08
N GLN A 143 13.66 2.94 -1.33
CA GLN A 143 13.65 4.36 -1.62
C GLN A 143 15.04 4.94 -1.33
N GLY A 144 15.43 5.95 -2.09
CA GLY A 144 16.71 6.61 -1.92
C GLY A 144 17.10 7.35 -3.18
N ASP A 145 18.36 7.74 -3.27
CA ASP A 145 18.88 8.44 -4.44
C ASP A 145 18.80 7.54 -5.68
N THR A 146 18.46 8.14 -6.82
CA THR A 146 18.38 7.42 -8.11
C THR A 146 19.69 6.71 -8.46
N PHE A 147 20.84 7.31 -8.18
CA PHE A 147 22.14 6.68 -8.36
C PHE A 147 22.33 5.51 -7.40
N ALA A 148 22.03 5.67 -6.12
CA ALA A 148 22.14 4.59 -5.13
C ALA A 148 21.28 3.37 -5.54
N LEU A 149 20.04 3.61 -5.99
CA LEU A 149 19.15 2.54 -6.48
C LEU A 149 19.66 1.87 -7.75
N SER A 150 20.26 2.62 -8.69
CA SER A 150 20.86 2.02 -9.89
C SER A 150 22.11 1.20 -9.57
N TYR A 151 22.94 1.63 -8.61
CA TYR A 151 24.05 0.83 -8.08
C TYR A 151 23.56 -0.45 -7.40
N PHE A 152 22.50 -0.35 -6.59
CA PHE A 152 21.89 -1.50 -5.94
C PHE A 152 21.35 -2.52 -6.94
N ARG A 153 20.66 -2.05 -8.00
CA ARG A 153 20.19 -2.90 -9.10
C ARG A 153 21.34 -3.61 -9.80
N ARG A 154 22.38 -2.87 -10.17
CA ARG A 154 23.58 -3.44 -10.79
C ARG A 154 24.31 -4.43 -9.87
N TRP A 155 24.29 -4.19 -8.56
CA TRP A 155 24.84 -5.09 -7.56
C TRP A 155 24.05 -6.40 -7.50
N LEU A 156 22.72 -6.35 -7.50
CA LEU A 156 21.85 -7.54 -7.55
C LEU A 156 22.06 -8.35 -8.84
N ASP A 157 22.10 -7.69 -9.99
CA ASP A 157 22.28 -8.35 -11.29
C ASP A 157 23.65 -9.06 -11.40
N ARG A 158 24.66 -8.54 -10.71
CA ARG A 158 26.03 -9.12 -10.67
C ARG A 158 26.23 -10.12 -9.55
N HIS A 159 25.29 -10.26 -8.61
CA HIS A 159 25.52 -11.03 -7.40
C HIS A 159 25.53 -12.53 -7.70
N ALA A 160 26.72 -13.03 -8.00
CA ALA A 160 26.97 -14.42 -8.38
C ALA A 160 26.91 -15.50 -7.27
N PRO A 161 26.93 -15.24 -5.95
CA PRO A 161 26.96 -16.33 -4.98
C PRO A 161 25.61 -17.05 -4.81
N TYR A 162 24.53 -16.50 -5.35
CA TYR A 162 23.19 -17.09 -5.28
C TYR A 162 22.72 -17.48 -6.68
N ALA A 163 22.02 -18.61 -6.78
CA ALA A 163 21.35 -19.02 -8.01
C ALA A 163 20.08 -18.17 -8.18
N ILE A 164 20.25 -16.94 -8.67
CA ILE A 164 19.17 -16.03 -9.01
C ILE A 164 18.71 -16.35 -10.44
N ASP A 165 17.46 -16.75 -10.58
CA ASP A 165 16.85 -17.09 -11.86
C ASP A 165 16.32 -15.84 -12.57
N SER A 166 15.75 -14.89 -11.81
CA SER A 166 15.23 -13.64 -12.35
C SER A 166 15.23 -12.48 -11.35
N THR A 167 15.44 -11.28 -11.89
CA THR A 167 15.53 -10.00 -11.18
C THR A 167 14.53 -9.02 -11.81
N ASN A 168 13.42 -8.75 -11.12
CA ASN A 168 12.38 -7.85 -11.60
C ASN A 168 12.33 -6.58 -10.75
N PHE A 169 12.28 -5.42 -11.41
CA PHE A 169 12.05 -4.12 -10.78
C PHE A 169 10.79 -3.51 -11.38
N PHE A 170 9.91 -2.97 -10.54
CA PHE A 170 8.63 -2.39 -10.94
C PHE A 170 8.21 -1.27 -9.97
N ASP A 171 7.12 -0.58 -10.29
CA ASP A 171 6.62 0.60 -9.56
C ASP A 171 7.70 1.70 -9.39
N GLU A 172 8.57 1.87 -10.40
CA GLU A 172 9.60 2.91 -10.39
C GLU A 172 8.95 4.29 -10.46
N ALA A 173 9.08 5.07 -9.39
CA ALA A 173 8.66 6.46 -9.36
C ALA A 173 9.83 7.34 -8.97
N ILE A 174 10.08 8.34 -9.81
CA ILE A 174 11.23 9.24 -9.71
C ILE A 174 10.72 10.65 -9.36
N GLY A 175 11.48 11.41 -8.58
CA GLY A 175 11.12 12.76 -8.16
C GLY A 175 10.32 12.80 -6.87
N LEU A 176 10.63 11.92 -5.92
CA LEU A 176 10.06 12.00 -4.58
C LEU A 176 10.61 13.24 -3.86
N GLN A 177 9.74 13.94 -3.15
CA GLN A 177 10.15 15.11 -2.36
C GLN A 177 10.74 14.72 -1.01
N ALA A 178 10.26 13.62 -0.43
CA ALA A 178 10.69 13.08 0.84
C ALA A 178 10.62 11.54 0.78
N LEU A 179 11.44 10.90 1.61
CA LEU A 179 11.44 9.46 1.81
C LEU A 179 10.39 9.09 2.86
N ASP A 180 9.62 8.03 2.60
CA ASP A 180 8.59 7.52 3.51
C ASP A 180 9.19 6.79 4.71
N TYR A 181 10.42 6.31 4.59
CA TYR A 181 11.12 5.51 5.58
C TYR A 181 12.37 6.22 6.09
N GLN A 182 12.70 5.98 7.37
CA GLN A 182 13.94 6.49 7.97
C GLN A 182 15.11 5.51 7.83
N GLN A 183 14.83 4.21 7.79
CA GLN A 183 15.84 3.15 7.77
C GLN A 183 15.34 1.94 6.98
N ILE A 184 16.27 1.12 6.50
CA ILE A 184 15.93 -0.16 5.91
C ILE A 184 15.59 -1.20 6.99
N ALA A 185 14.45 -1.88 6.84
CA ALA A 185 13.97 -2.89 7.76
C ALA A 185 13.87 -4.28 7.11
N ALA A 186 14.27 -5.31 7.85
CA ALA A 186 13.98 -6.70 7.49
C ALA A 186 12.59 -7.11 7.97
N VAL A 187 11.74 -7.52 7.04
CA VAL A 187 10.41 -8.04 7.35
C VAL A 187 10.53 -9.54 7.65
N ASN A 188 10.66 -9.84 8.94
CA ASN A 188 10.60 -11.20 9.44
C ASN A 188 9.18 -11.76 9.33
N ASP A 189 9.06 -13.09 9.31
CA ASP A 189 7.73 -13.73 9.36
C ASP A 189 7.11 -13.54 10.76
N TYR A 190 6.15 -12.61 10.88
CA TYR A 190 5.43 -12.35 12.13
C TYR A 190 4.20 -13.25 12.33
N ARG A 191 4.07 -14.36 11.57
CA ARG A 191 3.04 -15.36 11.88
C ARG A 191 3.19 -15.82 13.33
N SER A 192 2.06 -15.96 14.03
CA SER A 192 2.05 -16.47 15.40
C SER A 192 2.72 -17.86 15.47
N PRO A 193 3.33 -18.23 16.61
CA PRO A 193 4.03 -19.52 16.75
C PRO A 193 3.15 -20.72 16.35
N ALA A 194 1.86 -20.67 16.68
CA ALA A 194 0.88 -21.68 16.30
C ALA A 194 0.73 -21.80 14.77
N LYS A 195 0.58 -20.66 14.06
CA LYS A 195 0.49 -20.65 12.60
C LYS A 195 1.79 -21.09 11.92
N LYS A 196 2.94 -20.77 12.50
CA LYS A 196 4.25 -21.29 12.03
C LYS A 196 4.32 -22.80 12.18
N LYS A 197 3.94 -23.35 13.34
CA LYS A 197 3.93 -24.80 13.58
C LYS A 197 3.01 -25.54 12.61
N LEU A 198 1.79 -25.04 12.42
CA LEU A 198 0.84 -25.61 11.47
C LEU A 198 1.41 -25.62 10.04
N HIS A 199 2.02 -24.52 9.60
CA HIS A 199 2.61 -24.45 8.27
C HIS A 199 3.80 -25.39 8.11
N MET A 200 4.62 -25.57 9.15
CA MET A 200 5.72 -26.55 9.13
C MET A 200 5.19 -27.99 9.04
N LEU A 201 4.11 -28.31 9.77
CA LEU A 201 3.47 -29.63 9.70
C LEU A 201 2.89 -29.90 8.31
N MET A 202 2.14 -28.94 7.75
CA MET A 202 1.59 -29.06 6.39
C MET A 202 2.71 -29.21 5.34
N ALA A 203 3.82 -28.49 5.48
CA ALA A 203 4.96 -28.63 4.59
C ALA A 203 5.62 -30.01 4.70
N ALA A 204 5.77 -30.54 5.92
CA ALA A 204 6.32 -31.88 6.16
C ALA A 204 5.40 -32.99 5.61
N GLU A 205 4.08 -32.86 5.79
CA GLU A 205 3.09 -33.78 5.22
C GLU A 205 3.14 -33.77 3.69
N LYS A 206 3.20 -32.59 3.08
CA LYS A 206 3.34 -32.45 1.62
C LYS A 206 4.63 -33.10 1.12
N GLN A 207 5.76 -32.91 1.81
CA GLN A 207 7.02 -33.57 1.45
C GLN A 207 6.94 -35.09 1.59
N LYS A 208 6.29 -35.60 2.63
CA LYS A 208 6.06 -37.04 2.82
C LYS A 208 5.19 -37.62 1.71
N ALA A 209 4.12 -36.93 1.31
CA ALA A 209 3.27 -37.32 0.19
C ALA A 209 4.05 -37.37 -1.13
N LEU A 210 4.80 -36.31 -1.45
CA LEU A 210 5.65 -36.27 -2.66
C LEU A 210 6.71 -37.39 -2.68
N LYS A 211 7.26 -37.76 -1.51
CA LYS A 211 8.20 -38.87 -1.41
C LYS A 211 7.50 -40.21 -1.71
N LEU A 212 6.34 -40.46 -1.12
CA LEU A 212 5.56 -41.67 -1.37
C LEU A 212 5.11 -41.80 -2.83
N GLU A 213 4.74 -40.69 -3.46
CA GLU A 213 4.41 -40.65 -4.90
C GLU A 213 5.63 -41.03 -5.76
N ARG A 214 6.80 -40.45 -5.48
CA ARG A 214 8.04 -40.81 -6.19
C ARG A 214 8.41 -42.28 -6.00
N ASP A 215 8.31 -42.78 -4.77
CA ASP A 215 8.60 -44.19 -4.47
C ASP A 215 7.62 -45.12 -5.19
N SER A 216 6.34 -44.75 -5.26
CA SER A 216 5.31 -45.49 -6.01
C SER A 216 5.60 -45.50 -7.51
N GLN A 217 5.93 -44.36 -8.10
CA GLN A 217 6.31 -44.24 -9.51
C GLN A 217 7.55 -45.07 -9.84
N GLN A 218 8.57 -45.06 -8.96
CA GLN A 218 9.77 -45.87 -9.14
C GLN A 218 9.47 -47.36 -9.09
N ARG A 219 8.61 -47.82 -8.18
CA ARG A 219 8.18 -49.23 -8.10
C ARG A 219 7.38 -49.65 -9.33
N ALA A 220 6.46 -48.82 -9.79
CA ALA A 220 5.68 -49.08 -11.00
C ALA A 220 6.59 -49.19 -12.23
N ALA A 221 7.55 -48.27 -12.38
CA ALA A 221 8.53 -48.30 -13.46
C ALA A 221 9.44 -49.54 -13.38
N ALA A 222 9.89 -49.93 -12.18
CA ALA A 222 10.70 -51.14 -12.00
C ALA A 222 9.90 -52.40 -12.36
N TYR A 223 8.62 -52.46 -11.99
CA TYR A 223 7.74 -53.57 -12.33
C TYR A 223 7.47 -53.65 -13.84
N GLN A 224 7.25 -52.52 -14.51
CA GLN A 224 7.12 -52.47 -15.97
C GLN A 224 8.39 -52.96 -16.66
N ARG A 225 9.58 -52.50 -16.22
CA ARG A 225 10.87 -52.98 -16.74
C ARG A 225 11.02 -54.49 -16.56
N TYR A 226 10.65 -55.01 -15.38
CA TYR A 226 10.68 -56.44 -15.12
C TYR A 226 9.75 -57.22 -16.06
N ILE A 227 8.53 -56.73 -16.32
CA ILE A 227 7.63 -57.35 -17.29
C ILE A 227 8.25 -57.32 -18.69
N ASP A 228 8.77 -56.17 -19.13
CA ASP A 228 9.36 -56.03 -20.46
C ASP A 228 10.59 -56.94 -20.66
N GLU A 229 11.38 -57.16 -19.61
CA GLU A 229 12.58 -58.00 -19.63
C GLU A 229 12.26 -59.50 -19.51
N CYS A 230 11.29 -59.89 -18.68
CA CYS A 230 11.00 -61.31 -18.39
C CYS A 230 9.85 -61.90 -19.21
N CYS A 231 8.92 -61.08 -19.70
CA CYS A 231 7.88 -61.52 -20.61
C CYS A 231 8.38 -61.34 -22.05
N VAL A 232 9.15 -62.33 -22.53
CA VAL A 232 9.43 -62.49 -23.96
C VAL A 232 8.10 -62.44 -24.72
N ARG A 233 8.03 -61.54 -25.71
CA ARG A 233 6.96 -61.51 -26.72
C ARG A 233 6.96 -62.87 -27.42
N ASN A 234 6.07 -63.76 -26.98
CA ASN A 234 5.71 -64.95 -27.73
C ASN A 234 4.98 -64.48 -28.99
N TYR A 235 5.73 -64.23 -30.06
CA TYR A 235 5.22 -64.17 -31.43
C TYR A 235 5.35 -65.56 -32.06
#